data_AF-A0A3R9W0V3-F1
#
_entry.id   AF-A0A3R9W0V3-F1
#
_cell.length_a   1.000
_cell.length_b   1.000
_cell.length_c   1.000
_cell.angle_alpha   90.00
_cell.angle_beta   90.00
_cell.angle_gamma   90.00
#
_symmetry.space_group_name_H-M   'P 1'
#
loop_
_entity.id
_entity.type
_entity.pdbx_description
1 polymer ?
#
loop_
_entity_poly.entity_id
_entity_poly.type
_entity_poly.pdbx_seq_one_letter_code
_entity_poly.pdbx_strand_id
1 'polypeptide(L)'
;MSARTANAVALLKESPETLNGFLKLSEIFESTTLDPHSRETVILTVAERNQCHLCVDMHEAKMATLGPAPEPERLDAVRLFTLRVLASSGAVSDEELAAFEKAGYTRRNALEVVLGIGTYTVSTLANRLTRAA
;
A
#
# COMPACT_ATOMS: atom_id res chain seq x y z
N MET A 1 5.41 9.50 -16.15
CA MET A 1 6.41 8.86 -15.25
C MET A 1 7.56 9.82 -15.06
N SER A 2 7.92 10.16 -13.82
CA SER A 2 9.03 11.09 -13.55
C SER A 2 10.40 10.44 -13.83
N ALA A 3 11.45 11.24 -14.01
CA ALA A 3 12.82 10.72 -14.15
C ALA A 3 13.25 9.91 -12.91
N ARG A 4 12.80 10.32 -11.72
CA ARG A 4 13.07 9.62 -10.45
C ARG A 4 12.42 8.23 -10.41
N THR A 5 11.17 8.12 -10.86
CA THR A 5 10.46 6.83 -10.98
C THR A 5 11.14 5.93 -12.02
N ALA A 6 11.57 6.48 -13.16
CA ALA A 6 12.28 5.71 -14.18
C ALA A 6 13.60 5.13 -13.65
N ASN A 7 14.33 5.91 -12.85
CA ASN A 7 15.56 5.46 -12.18
C ASN A 7 15.30 4.34 -11.17
N ALA A 8 14.26 4.46 -10.34
CA ALA A 8 13.89 3.41 -9.38
C ALA A 8 13.59 2.08 -10.09
N VAL A 9 12.81 2.12 -11.18
CA VAL A 9 12.53 0.93 -12.00
C VAL A 9 13.81 0.36 -12.60
N ALA A 10 14.75 1.21 -13.04
CA ALA A 10 16.03 0.76 -13.58
C ALA A 10 16.88 0.01 -12.53
N LEU A 11 16.92 0.49 -11.28
CA LEU A 11 17.64 -0.15 -10.18
C LEU A 11 17.03 -1.51 -9.81
N LEU A 12 15.70 -1.63 -9.80
CA LEU A 12 15.03 -2.92 -9.53
C LEU A 12 15.32 -3.99 -10.61
N LYS A 13 15.75 -3.61 -11.82
CA LYS A 13 16.11 -4.58 -12.88
C LYS A 13 17.35 -5.41 -12.57
N GLU A 14 18.14 -5.04 -11.55
CA GLU A 14 19.24 -5.87 -11.06
C GLU A 14 18.76 -7.27 -10.60
N SER A 15 17.51 -7.38 -10.15
CA SER A 15 16.80 -8.66 -9.98
C SER A 15 15.48 -8.63 -10.75
N PRO A 16 15.44 -9.20 -11.97
CA PRO A 16 14.21 -9.36 -12.73
C PRO A 16 13.12 -10.10 -11.96
N GLU A 17 13.48 -11.03 -11.08
CA GLU A 17 12.56 -11.77 -10.21
C GLU A 17 11.84 -10.83 -9.25
N THR A 18 12.58 -9.93 -8.61
CA THR A 18 12.02 -8.94 -7.68
C THR A 18 11.10 -7.97 -8.42
N LEU A 19 11.55 -7.44 -9.57
CA LEU A 19 10.75 -6.50 -10.37
C LEU A 19 9.48 -7.17 -10.89
N ASN A 20 9.59 -8.35 -11.50
CA ASN A 20 8.43 -9.07 -12.04
C ASN A 20 7.46 -9.49 -10.94
N GLY A 21 7.97 -9.94 -9.80
CA GLY A 21 7.16 -10.26 -8.62
C GLY A 21 6.39 -9.06 -8.11
N PHE A 22 7.05 -7.90 -7.94
CA PHE A 22 6.39 -6.67 -7.52
C PHE A 22 5.33 -6.22 -8.54
N LEU A 23 5.65 -6.18 -9.83
CA LEU A 23 4.70 -5.78 -10.87
C LEU A 23 3.47 -6.69 -10.88
N LYS A 24 3.68 -8.01 -10.74
CA LYS A 24 2.57 -8.96 -10.71
C LYS A 24 1.70 -8.80 -9.47
N LEU A 25 2.31 -8.66 -8.30
CA LEU A 25 1.58 -8.43 -7.05
C LEU A 25 0.83 -7.08 -7.06
N SER A 26 1.44 -6.04 -7.63
CA SER A 26 0.81 -4.74 -7.81
C SER A 26 -0.42 -4.83 -8.72
N GLU A 27 -0.33 -5.56 -9.84
CA GLU A 27 -1.49 -5.81 -10.72
C GLU A 27 -2.61 -6.55 -9.98
N ILE A 28 -2.26 -7.60 -9.21
CA ILE A 28 -3.24 -8.36 -8.42
C ILE A 28 -3.87 -7.46 -7.36
N PHE A 29 -3.09 -6.65 -6.65
CA PHE A 29 -3.60 -5.70 -5.66
C PHE A 29 -4.53 -4.67 -6.30
N GLU A 30 -4.23 -4.22 -7.52
CA GLU A 30 -5.12 -3.34 -8.27
C GLU A 30 -6.46 -4.03 -8.65
N SER A 31 -6.51 -5.35 -8.73
CA SER A 31 -7.75 -6.09 -9.01
C SER A 31 -8.61 -6.42 -7.77
N THR A 32 -8.19 -5.97 -6.59
CA THR A 32 -8.89 -6.25 -5.31
C THR A 32 -10.23 -5.53 -5.21
N THR A 33 -11.03 -5.90 -4.19
CA THR A 33 -12.31 -5.23 -3.91
C THR A 33 -12.19 -3.96 -3.08
N LEU A 34 -10.98 -3.57 -2.66
CA LEU A 34 -10.73 -2.26 -2.09
C LEU A 34 -10.95 -1.19 -3.17
N ASP A 35 -11.73 -0.16 -2.85
CA ASP A 35 -11.90 0.97 -3.75
C ASP A 35 -10.55 1.69 -3.99
N PRO A 36 -10.42 2.49 -5.07
CA PRO A 36 -9.15 3.15 -5.40
C PRO A 36 -8.57 4.00 -4.27
N HIS A 37 -9.39 4.72 -3.52
CA HIS A 37 -8.90 5.54 -2.40
C HIS A 37 -8.39 4.65 -1.28
N SER A 38 -9.12 3.59 -0.92
CA SER A 38 -8.65 2.63 0.08
C SER A 38 -7.34 1.95 -0.31
N ARG A 39 -7.14 1.57 -1.58
CA ARG A 39 -5.88 1.00 -2.07
C ARG A 39 -4.73 1.98 -1.91
N GLU A 40 -4.89 3.22 -2.37
CA GLU A 40 -3.85 4.27 -2.20
C GLU A 40 -3.58 4.58 -0.73
N THR A 41 -4.60 4.57 0.14
CA THR A 41 -4.41 4.75 1.58
C THR A 41 -3.55 3.63 2.20
N VAL A 42 -3.76 2.36 1.84
CA VAL A 42 -2.89 1.26 2.29
C VAL A 42 -1.45 1.50 1.84
N ILE A 43 -1.27 1.89 0.57
CA ILE A 43 0.05 2.12 -0.02
C ILE A 43 0.80 3.24 0.69
N LEU A 44 0.15 4.41 0.84
CA LEU A 44 0.71 5.57 1.53
C LEU A 44 1.05 5.23 2.98
N THR A 45 0.18 4.50 3.69
CA THR A 45 0.44 4.08 5.06
C THR A 45 1.73 3.25 5.17
N VAL A 46 1.95 2.31 4.25
CA VAL A 46 3.19 1.50 4.20
C VAL A 46 4.40 2.35 3.81
N ALA A 47 4.23 3.23 2.81
CA ALA A 47 5.29 4.11 2.32
C ALA A 47 5.78 5.11 3.37
N GLU A 48 4.87 5.77 4.09
CA GLU A 48 5.17 6.69 5.17
C GLU A 48 5.86 5.97 6.33
N ARG A 49 5.31 4.84 6.78
CA ARG A 49 5.90 4.03 7.85
C ARG A 49 7.33 3.61 7.50
N ASN A 50 7.55 3.17 6.27
CA ASN A 50 8.86 2.74 5.82
C ASN A 50 9.76 3.91 5.40
N GLN A 51 9.25 5.15 5.39
CA GLN A 51 9.95 6.37 4.96
C GLN A 51 10.47 6.30 3.50
N CYS A 52 9.67 5.76 2.58
CA CYS A 52 9.99 5.81 1.14
C CYS A 52 9.44 7.10 0.53
N HIS A 53 10.21 8.20 0.51
CA HIS A 53 9.70 9.49 0.01
C HIS A 53 9.35 9.45 -1.47
N LEU A 54 10.10 8.74 -2.31
CA LEU A 54 9.69 8.47 -3.70
C LEU A 54 8.30 7.84 -3.78
N CYS A 55 8.01 6.85 -2.93
CA CYS A 55 6.73 6.16 -2.93
C CYS A 55 5.61 7.11 -2.46
N VAL A 56 5.87 7.89 -1.41
CA VAL A 56 4.94 8.92 -0.91
C VAL A 56 4.60 9.90 -2.03
N ASP A 57 5.60 10.54 -2.65
CA ASP A 57 5.41 11.51 -3.73
C ASP A 57 4.57 10.94 -4.89
N MET A 58 4.87 9.70 -5.30
CA MET A 58 4.18 9.04 -6.40
C MET A 58 2.72 8.71 -6.08
N HIS A 59 2.45 8.22 -4.88
CA HIS A 59 1.12 7.78 -4.49
C HIS A 59 0.23 8.94 -4.01
N GLU A 60 0.80 10.02 -3.47
CA GLU A 60 0.08 11.28 -3.26
C GLU A 60 -0.36 11.88 -4.59
N ALA A 61 0.53 11.90 -5.59
CA ALA A 61 0.18 12.35 -6.93
C ALA A 61 -0.93 11.48 -7.56
N LYS A 62 -0.91 10.16 -7.35
CA LYS A 62 -1.98 9.26 -7.82
C LYS A 62 -3.29 9.53 -7.07
N MET A 63 -3.24 9.64 -5.74
CA MET A 63 -4.40 9.97 -4.89
C MET A 63 -5.10 11.27 -5.35
N ALA A 64 -4.33 12.30 -5.69
CA ALA A 64 -4.85 13.59 -6.16
C ALA A 64 -5.57 13.53 -7.52
N THR A 65 -5.39 12.44 -8.29
CA THR A 65 -6.08 12.23 -9.58
C THR A 65 -7.34 11.38 -9.46
N LEU A 66 -7.62 10.84 -8.28
CA LEU A 66 -8.83 10.07 -8.05
C LEU A 66 -10.06 10.97 -8.02
N GLY A 67 -11.22 10.39 -8.27
CA GLY A 67 -12.52 11.07 -8.18
C GLY A 67 -12.91 11.40 -6.74
N PRO A 68 -14.20 11.59 -6.45
CA PRO A 68 -14.66 11.85 -5.08
C PRO A 68 -14.20 10.76 -4.10
N ALA A 69 -13.63 11.20 -2.98
CA ALA A 69 -13.22 10.31 -1.91
C ALA A 69 -14.43 9.74 -1.16
N PRO A 70 -14.35 8.51 -0.62
CA PRO A 70 -15.30 8.02 0.38
C PRO A 70 -15.28 8.89 1.65
N GLU A 71 -16.19 8.59 2.57
CA GLU A 71 -16.22 9.22 3.90
C GLU A 71 -14.83 9.16 4.59
N PRO A 72 -14.34 10.26 5.18
CA PRO A 72 -13.03 10.30 5.83
C PRO A 72 -12.81 9.20 6.87
N GLU A 73 -13.85 8.83 7.62
CA GLU A 73 -13.81 7.79 8.64
C GLU A 73 -13.52 6.40 8.04
N ARG A 74 -13.97 6.16 6.80
CA ARG A 74 -13.67 4.91 6.08
C ARG A 74 -12.19 4.84 5.72
N LEU A 75 -11.62 5.93 5.21
CA LEU A 75 -10.19 5.99 4.87
C LEU A 75 -9.31 5.92 6.13
N ASP A 76 -9.72 6.57 7.22
CA ASP A 76 -9.02 6.48 8.50
C ASP A 76 -9.03 5.04 9.04
N ALA A 77 -10.15 4.33 8.91
CA ALA A 77 -10.27 2.93 9.34
C ALA A 77 -9.28 2.00 8.60
N VAL A 78 -9.14 2.11 7.28
CA VAL A 78 -8.16 1.27 6.54
C VAL A 78 -6.72 1.66 6.85
N ARG A 79 -6.43 2.95 7.06
CA ARG A 79 -5.11 3.40 7.53
C ARG A 79 -4.79 2.81 8.90
N LEU A 80 -5.69 2.95 9.88
CA LEU A 80 -5.49 2.42 11.23
C LEU A 80 -5.35 0.90 11.21
N PHE A 81 -6.21 0.19 10.48
CA PHE A 81 -6.13 -1.27 10.38
C PHE A 81 -4.80 -1.72 9.76
N THR A 82 -4.34 -1.05 8.69
CA THR A 82 -3.01 -1.30 8.10
C THR A 82 -1.89 -1.14 9.13
N LEU A 83 -1.92 -0.07 9.93
CA LEU A 83 -0.95 0.14 11.01
C LEU A 83 -1.02 -0.94 12.10
N ARG A 84 -2.23 -1.40 12.47
CA ARG A 84 -2.41 -2.49 13.44
C ARG A 84 -1.81 -3.79 12.94
N VAL A 85 -2.12 -4.19 11.71
CA VAL A 85 -1.55 -5.39 11.08
C VAL A 85 -0.01 -5.33 11.08
N LEU A 86 0.57 -4.19 10.70
CA LEU A 86 2.03 -3.98 10.71
C LEU A 86 2.64 -4.02 12.11
N ALA A 87 1.96 -3.45 13.11
CA ALA A 87 2.44 -3.39 14.49
C ALA A 87 2.35 -4.74 15.22
N SER A 88 1.34 -5.53 14.94
CA SER A 88 1.10 -6.83 15.57
C SER A 88 1.62 -8.03 14.77
N SER A 89 2.30 -7.78 13.65
CA SER A 89 2.69 -8.84 12.70
C SER A 89 1.50 -9.73 12.28
N GLY A 90 0.33 -9.11 12.09
CA GLY A 90 -0.92 -9.77 11.71
C GLY A 90 -1.77 -10.29 12.86
N ALA A 91 -1.27 -10.28 14.11
CA ALA A 91 -2.04 -10.67 15.30
C ALA A 91 -2.96 -9.53 15.78
N VAL A 92 -3.83 -9.03 14.89
CA VAL A 92 -4.86 -8.03 15.22
C VAL A 92 -5.91 -8.65 16.14
N SER A 93 -6.44 -7.86 17.09
CA SER A 93 -7.49 -8.34 17.99
C SER A 93 -8.84 -8.45 17.28
N ASP A 94 -9.76 -9.23 17.86
CA ASP A 94 -11.15 -9.30 17.38
C ASP A 94 -11.84 -7.93 17.39
N GLU A 95 -11.51 -7.07 18.36
CA GLU A 95 -12.02 -5.70 18.46
C GLU A 95 -11.49 -4.82 17.31
N GLU A 96 -10.20 -4.92 16.99
CA GLU A 96 -9.59 -4.18 15.88
C GLU A 96 -10.17 -4.62 14.53
N LEU A 97 -10.38 -5.93 14.33
CA LEU A 97 -11.02 -6.46 13.14
C LEU A 97 -12.49 -6.03 13.05
N ALA A 98 -13.25 -6.09 14.15
CA ALA A 98 -14.64 -5.65 14.20
C ALA A 98 -14.78 -4.14 13.93
N ALA A 99 -13.84 -3.31 14.40
CA ALA A 99 -13.82 -1.88 14.10
C ALA A 99 -13.62 -1.61 12.60
N PHE A 100 -12.74 -2.38 11.94
CA PHE A 100 -12.54 -2.31 10.50
C PHE A 100 -13.80 -2.74 9.73
N GLU A 101 -14.47 -3.81 10.15
CA GLU A 101 -15.73 -4.26 9.55
C GLU A 101 -16.86 -3.25 9.74
N LYS A 102 -16.95 -2.61 10.91
CA LYS A 102 -17.95 -1.56 11.21
C LYS A 102 -17.80 -0.32 10.33
N ALA A 103 -16.59 -0.02 9.83
CA ALA A 103 -16.35 1.02 8.84
C ALA A 103 -16.80 0.63 7.40
N GLY A 104 -17.45 -0.53 7.27
CA GLY A 104 -18.01 -1.05 6.02
C GLY A 104 -17.00 -1.83 5.17
N TYR A 105 -15.90 -2.29 5.75
CA TYR A 105 -15.00 -3.23 5.09
C TYR A 105 -15.40 -4.68 5.42
N THR A 106 -14.84 -5.63 4.70
CA THR A 106 -15.10 -7.05 4.88
C THR A 106 -13.83 -7.80 5.28
N ARG A 107 -13.96 -9.06 5.73
CA ARG A 107 -12.82 -9.96 5.92
C ARG A 107 -11.99 -10.16 4.66
N ARG A 108 -12.63 -10.14 3.48
CA ARG A 108 -11.94 -10.13 2.20
C ARG A 108 -11.03 -8.90 2.09
N ASN A 109 -11.55 -7.71 2.41
CA ASN A 109 -10.74 -6.50 2.41
C ASN A 109 -9.60 -6.56 3.43
N ALA A 110 -9.79 -7.20 4.58
CA ALA A 110 -8.71 -7.38 5.56
C ALA A 110 -7.55 -8.21 4.99
N LEU A 111 -7.85 -9.28 4.24
CA LEU A 111 -6.82 -10.05 3.52
C LEU A 111 -6.20 -9.25 2.37
N GLU A 112 -6.97 -8.40 1.69
CA GLU A 112 -6.47 -7.51 0.64
C GLU A 112 -5.53 -6.44 1.21
N VAL A 113 -5.75 -5.95 2.45
CA VAL A 113 -4.80 -5.10 3.17
C VAL A 113 -3.48 -5.84 3.42
N VAL A 114 -3.52 -7.12 3.81
CA VAL A 114 -2.31 -7.95 3.97
C VAL A 114 -1.56 -8.09 2.63
N LEU A 115 -2.28 -8.33 1.53
CA LEU A 115 -1.70 -8.35 0.19
C LEU A 115 -1.03 -7.01 -0.15
N GLY A 116 -1.68 -5.88 0.13
CA GLY A 116 -1.13 -4.54 -0.07
C GLY A 116 0.13 -4.30 0.74
N ILE A 117 0.12 -4.67 2.03
CA ILE A 117 1.29 -4.59 2.90
C ILE A 117 2.47 -5.38 2.32
N GLY A 118 2.26 -6.64 1.93
CA GLY A 118 3.33 -7.45 1.35
C GLY A 118 3.87 -6.86 0.05
N THR A 119 2.96 -6.47 -0.85
CA THR A 119 3.30 -5.89 -2.16
C THR A 119 4.15 -4.62 -2.02
N TYR A 120 3.72 -3.67 -1.18
CA TYR A 120 4.38 -2.38 -1.06
C TYR A 120 5.53 -2.38 -0.05
N THR A 121 5.66 -3.42 0.78
CA THR A 121 6.91 -3.67 1.50
C THR A 121 8.05 -3.97 0.52
N VAL A 122 7.82 -4.77 -0.53
CA VAL A 122 8.83 -5.05 -1.55
C VAL A 122 9.35 -3.77 -2.20
N SER A 123 8.45 -2.91 -2.70
CA SER A 123 8.87 -1.68 -3.38
C SER A 123 9.50 -0.66 -2.45
N THR A 124 8.93 -0.44 -1.26
CA THR A 124 9.47 0.54 -0.30
C THR A 124 10.84 0.13 0.23
N LEU A 125 11.07 -1.15 0.53
CA LEU A 125 12.38 -1.65 0.94
C LEU A 125 13.39 -1.59 -0.20
N ALA A 126 13.03 -2.03 -1.41
CA ALA A 126 13.93 -2.00 -2.57
C ALA A 126 14.36 -0.57 -2.93
N ASN A 127 13.41 0.37 -2.98
CA ASN A 127 13.70 1.77 -3.27
C ASN A 127 14.63 2.42 -2.23
N ARG A 128 14.45 2.08 -0.95
CA ARG A 128 15.33 2.58 0.12
C ARG A 128 16.71 1.95 0.07
N LEU A 129 16.79 0.63 -0.09
CA LEU A 129 18.04 -0.12 -0.18
C LEU A 129 18.93 0.40 -1.32
N THR A 130 18.31 0.66 -2.47
CA THR A 130 18.99 1.17 -3.68
C THR A 130 19.17 2.68 -3.69
N ARG A 131 18.73 3.39 -2.64
CA ARG A 131 18.78 4.87 -2.51
C ARG A 131 18.03 5.61 -3.63
N ALA A 132 16.99 5.00 -4.18
CA ALA A 132 16.04 5.65 -5.08
C ALA A 132 15.00 6.52 -4.32
N ALA A 133 14.79 6.20 -3.03
CA ALA A 133 13.77 6.78 -2.15
C ALA A 133 13.97 8.27 -1.85
#